data_AF-A0A954CH21-F1
#
_entry.id   AF-A0A954CH21-F1
#
_cell.length_a   1.000
_cell.length_b   1.000
_cell.length_c   1.000
_cell.angle_alpha   90.00
_cell.angle_beta   90.00
_cell.angle_gamma   90.00
#
_symmetry.space_group_name_H-M   'P 1'
#
loop_
_entity.id
_entity.type
_entity.pdbx_description
1 polymer ?
#
loop_
_entity_poly.entity_id
_entity_poly.type
_entity_poly.pdbx_seq_one_letter_code
_entity_poly.pdbx_strand_id
1 'polypeptide(L)'
;MAEKTDFLNKKQLVKHIDITKVRDMDKLVAMMGDTSFQARNLSRATDIFDMALRDKNCSVVLCLAGSLVSAGLKKVITDLVNNNMVDAIVSTGAIVVDQDFFEGLGF
;
A
#
# COMPACT_ATOMS: atom_id res chain seq x y z
N MET A 1 -1.23 -3.36 43.55
CA MET A 1 -0.15 -3.15 42.55
C MET A 1 -0.73 -3.52 41.20
N ALA A 2 -0.39 -2.83 40.12
CA ALA A 2 -0.85 -3.24 38.78
C ALA A 2 -0.10 -4.53 38.36
N GLU A 3 -0.83 -5.49 37.80
CA GLU A 3 -0.31 -6.76 37.31
C GLU A 3 0.17 -6.62 35.86
N LYS A 4 1.10 -7.47 35.41
CA LYS A 4 1.62 -7.44 34.03
C LYS A 4 0.51 -7.50 32.96
N THR A 5 -0.58 -8.19 33.28
CA THR A 5 -1.77 -8.31 32.41
C THR A 5 -2.50 -7.01 32.18
N ASP A 6 -2.37 -6.05 33.10
CA ASP A 6 -3.06 -4.75 33.02
C ASP A 6 -2.45 -3.86 31.94
N PHE A 7 -1.20 -4.15 31.53
CA PHE A 7 -0.47 -3.43 30.49
C PHE A 7 -0.44 -4.17 29.14
N LEU A 8 -0.95 -5.41 29.09
CA LEU A 8 -0.92 -6.25 27.88
C LEU A 8 -2.29 -6.29 27.20
N ASN A 9 -2.37 -5.75 25.99
CA ASN A 9 -3.52 -5.99 25.14
C ASN A 9 -3.48 -7.41 24.57
N LYS A 10 -4.14 -8.36 25.25
CA LYS A 10 -4.21 -9.77 24.83
C LYS A 10 -4.85 -9.98 23.46
N LYS A 11 -5.64 -9.02 22.96
CA LYS A 11 -6.26 -9.07 21.62
C LYS A 11 -5.31 -8.66 20.49
N GLN A 12 -4.15 -8.07 20.82
CA GLN A 12 -3.25 -7.48 19.83
C GLN A 12 -1.78 -7.80 20.14
N LEU A 13 -1.51 -9.07 20.42
CA LEU A 13 -0.17 -9.58 20.63
C LEU A 13 0.61 -9.60 19.30
N VAL A 14 1.88 -9.19 19.38
CA VAL A 14 2.80 -9.27 18.23
C VAL A 14 3.13 -10.73 17.95
N LYS A 15 3.06 -11.12 16.67
CA LYS A 15 3.49 -12.44 16.20
C LYS A 15 4.70 -12.30 15.27
N HIS A 16 5.60 -13.28 15.34
CA HIS A 16 6.77 -13.33 14.46
C HIS A 16 6.38 -13.84 13.06
N ILE A 17 7.01 -13.28 12.02
CA ILE A 17 6.86 -13.76 10.65
C ILE A 17 7.58 -15.11 10.53
N ASP A 18 6.85 -16.12 10.11
CA ASP A 18 7.37 -17.45 9.74
C ASP A 18 7.53 -17.52 8.21
N ILE A 19 8.75 -17.27 7.73
CA ILE A 19 9.05 -17.22 6.29
C ILE A 19 8.78 -18.54 5.57
N THR A 20 8.77 -19.67 6.28
CA THR A 20 8.49 -21.00 5.70
C THR A 20 7.03 -21.17 5.28
N LYS A 21 6.15 -20.30 5.80
CA LYS A 21 4.71 -20.29 5.52
C LYS A 21 4.30 -19.26 4.46
N VAL A 22 5.25 -18.46 3.95
CA VAL A 22 4.98 -17.50 2.87
C VAL A 22 4.81 -18.29 1.57
N ARG A 23 3.63 -18.16 0.95
CA ARG A 23 3.28 -18.82 -0.32
C ARG A 23 3.14 -17.82 -1.47
N ASP A 24 2.74 -16.60 -1.14
CA ASP A 24 2.51 -15.48 -2.04
C ASP A 24 2.67 -14.16 -1.25
N MET A 25 2.56 -13.04 -1.97
CA MET A 25 2.70 -11.70 -1.38
C MET A 25 1.55 -11.35 -0.45
N ASP A 26 0.33 -11.79 -0.77
CA ASP A 26 -0.87 -11.55 0.04
C ASP A 26 -0.69 -12.15 1.44
N LYS A 27 -0.16 -13.37 1.52
CA LYS A 27 0.10 -14.03 2.80
C LYS A 27 1.18 -13.32 3.60
N LEU A 28 2.23 -12.83 2.94
CA LEU A 28 3.28 -12.05 3.59
C LEU A 28 2.70 -10.76 4.19
N VAL A 29 1.93 -9.99 3.41
CA VAL A 29 1.31 -8.75 3.86
C VAL A 29 0.32 -9.01 5.00
N ALA A 30 -0.49 -10.07 4.92
CA ALA A 30 -1.38 -10.46 6.01
C ALA A 30 -0.62 -10.78 7.32
N MET A 31 0.53 -11.47 7.22
CA MET A 31 1.39 -11.73 8.39
C MET A 31 2.00 -10.44 8.96
N MET A 32 2.26 -9.43 8.13
CA MET A 32 2.71 -8.10 8.59
C MET A 32 1.66 -7.41 9.48
N GLY A 33 0.36 -7.68 9.31
CA GLY A 33 -0.71 -7.18 10.17
C GLY A 33 -0.58 -7.58 11.64
N ASP A 34 -0.05 -8.78 11.89
CA ASP A 34 0.21 -9.30 13.24
C ASP A 34 1.52 -8.76 13.86
N THR A 35 2.34 -8.02 13.11
CA THR A 35 3.58 -7.39 13.59
C THR A 35 3.33 -5.96 14.09
N SER A 36 4.35 -5.12 14.25
CA SER A 36 4.26 -3.76 14.80
C SER A 36 4.63 -2.66 13.80
N PHE A 37 4.47 -1.40 14.21
CA PHE A 37 4.87 -0.19 13.46
C PHE A 37 4.25 -0.14 12.04
N GLN A 38 5.05 0.16 11.02
CA GLN A 38 4.58 0.37 9.65
C GLN A 38 4.14 -0.91 8.95
N ALA A 39 4.63 -2.08 9.39
CA ALA A 39 4.20 -3.34 8.81
C ALA A 39 2.71 -3.61 9.06
N ARG A 40 2.21 -3.24 10.24
CA ARG A 40 0.77 -3.28 10.55
C ARG A 40 -0.03 -2.28 9.72
N ASN A 41 0.52 -1.08 9.51
CA ASN A 41 -0.13 -0.07 8.67
C ASN A 41 -0.21 -0.51 7.21
N LEU A 42 0.82 -1.17 6.68
CA LEU A 42 0.82 -1.68 5.31
C LEU A 42 -0.27 -2.74 5.10
N SER A 43 -0.37 -3.70 6.01
CA SER A 43 -1.45 -4.71 5.97
C SER A 43 -2.83 -4.04 6.00
N ARG A 44 -3.04 -3.10 6.92
CA ARG A 44 -4.31 -2.37 7.02
C ARG A 44 -4.62 -1.55 5.77
N ALA A 45 -3.62 -0.88 5.19
CA ALA A 45 -3.79 -0.10 3.96
C ALA A 45 -4.18 -1.00 2.78
N THR A 46 -3.58 -2.19 2.71
CA THR A 46 -3.91 -3.22 1.71
C THR A 46 -5.36 -3.67 1.85
N ASP A 47 -5.82 -3.97 3.07
CA ASP A 47 -7.21 -4.39 3.33
C ASP A 47 -8.22 -3.28 2.95
N ILE A 48 -7.91 -2.02 3.26
CA ILE A 48 -8.76 -0.88 2.90
C ILE A 48 -8.83 -0.71 1.38
N PHE A 49 -7.70 -0.86 0.70
CA PHE A 49 -7.65 -0.72 -0.75
C PHE A 49 -8.39 -1.89 -1.45
N ASP A 50 -8.20 -3.13 -1.00
CA ASP A 50 -8.96 -4.29 -1.50
C ASP A 50 -10.47 -4.11 -1.29
N MET A 51 -10.89 -3.58 -0.14
CA MET A 51 -12.29 -3.25 0.13
C MET A 51 -12.83 -2.20 -0.86
N ALA A 52 -12.05 -1.14 -1.14
CA ALA A 52 -12.44 -0.12 -2.11
C ALA A 52 -12.58 -0.69 -3.52
N LEU A 53 -11.67 -1.56 -3.96
CA LEU A 53 -11.71 -2.20 -5.27
C LEU A 53 -12.90 -3.14 -5.46
N ARG A 54 -13.40 -3.76 -4.38
CA ARG A 54 -14.57 -4.65 -4.42
C ARG A 54 -15.90 -3.91 -4.44
N ASP A 55 -15.94 -2.69 -3.92
CA ASP A 55 -17.17 -1.90 -3.86
C ASP A 55 -17.39 -1.12 -5.16
N LYS A 56 -18.37 -1.58 -5.95
CA LYS A 56 -18.74 -0.94 -7.23
C LYS A 56 -19.33 0.46 -7.08
N ASN A 57 -19.68 0.89 -5.87
CA ASN A 57 -20.16 2.25 -5.59
C ASN A 57 -19.06 3.15 -5.01
N CYS A 58 -17.84 2.61 -4.82
CA CYS A 58 -16.70 3.37 -4.36
C CYS A 58 -15.88 3.85 -5.57
N SER A 59 -15.44 5.11 -5.54
CA SER A 59 -14.50 5.64 -6.53
C SER A 59 -13.11 5.81 -5.90
N VAL A 60 -12.09 5.27 -6.56
CA VAL A 60 -10.69 5.33 -6.14
C VAL A 60 -10.01 6.53 -6.80
N VAL A 61 -9.57 7.49 -5.96
CA VAL A 61 -8.78 8.64 -6.40
C VAL A 61 -7.32 8.45 -5.99
N LEU A 62 -6.42 8.33 -6.96
CA LEU A 62 -4.99 8.20 -6.74
C LEU A 62 -4.32 9.58 -6.66
N CYS A 63 -3.85 9.94 -5.47
CA CYS A 63 -3.15 11.19 -5.23
C CYS A 63 -1.63 10.98 -5.28
N LEU A 64 -0.95 11.66 -6.20
CA LEU A 64 0.49 11.52 -6.46
C LEU A 64 1.22 12.81 -6.08
N ALA A 65 2.24 12.70 -5.23
CA ALA A 65 3.09 13.81 -4.82
C ALA A 65 4.54 13.35 -4.62
N GLY A 66 5.49 14.29 -4.69
CA GLY A 66 6.93 14.00 -4.60
C GLY A 66 7.49 13.47 -5.92
N SER A 67 8.48 12.58 -5.84
CA SER A 67 9.22 12.08 -7.02
C SER A 67 8.98 10.59 -7.29
N LEU A 68 7.70 10.18 -7.31
CA LEU A 68 7.32 8.77 -7.35
C LEU A 68 7.78 8.06 -8.64
N VAL A 69 7.66 8.71 -9.79
CA VAL A 69 8.08 8.13 -11.07
C VAL A 69 9.59 7.96 -11.12
N SER A 70 10.35 9.02 -10.79
CA SER A 70 11.82 8.93 -10.68
C SER A 70 12.29 7.95 -9.58
N ALA A 71 11.48 7.72 -8.54
CA ALA A 71 11.74 6.72 -7.51
C ALA A 71 11.39 5.28 -7.94
N GLY A 72 10.97 5.07 -9.20
CA GLY A 72 10.73 3.75 -9.77
C GLY A 72 9.30 3.22 -9.62
N LEU A 73 8.33 4.05 -9.24
CA LEU A 73 6.93 3.63 -9.08
C LEU A 73 6.08 3.78 -10.34
N LYS A 74 6.66 4.24 -11.46
CA LYS A 74 5.95 4.41 -12.75
C LYS A 74 5.15 3.17 -13.12
N LYS A 75 5.77 2.00 -13.09
CA LYS A 75 5.13 0.74 -13.45
C LYS A 75 3.94 0.40 -12.57
N VAL A 76 4.03 0.65 -11.26
CA VAL A 76 2.92 0.45 -10.33
C VAL A 76 1.74 1.34 -10.71
N ILE A 77 2.00 2.63 -10.99
CA ILE A 77 0.96 3.58 -11.40
C ILE A 77 0.32 3.11 -12.72
N THR A 78 1.12 2.72 -13.71
CA THR A 78 0.58 2.25 -15.01
C THR A 78 -0.22 0.96 -14.87
N ASP A 79 0.22 0.03 -14.02
CA ASP A 79 -0.49 -1.23 -13.79
C ASP A 79 -1.85 -0.99 -13.11
N LEU A 80 -1.92 -0.06 -12.15
CA LEU A 80 -3.20 0.34 -11.53
C LEU A 80 -4.18 0.91 -12.55
N VAL A 81 -3.69 1.78 -13.45
CA VAL A 81 -4.53 2.38 -14.51
C VAL A 81 -4.99 1.32 -15.52
N ASN A 82 -4.06 0.50 -16.02
CA ASN A 82 -4.36 -0.52 -17.03
C ASN A 82 -5.34 -1.59 -16.56
N ASN A 83 -5.41 -1.84 -15.25
CA ASN A 83 -6.31 -2.82 -14.64
C ASN A 83 -7.60 -2.21 -14.08
N ASN A 84 -7.90 -0.94 -14.39
CA ASN A 84 -9.07 -0.21 -13.87
C ASN A 84 -9.17 -0.22 -12.33
N MET A 85 -8.03 -0.10 -11.65
CA MET A 85 -7.95 -0.05 -10.18
C MET A 85 -8.03 1.38 -9.62
N VAL A 86 -8.12 2.39 -10.50
CA VAL A 86 -8.16 3.82 -10.18
C VAL A 86 -9.13 4.51 -11.15
N ASP A 87 -10.00 5.37 -10.62
CA ASP A 87 -11.00 6.10 -11.41
C ASP A 87 -10.55 7.53 -11.75
N ALA A 88 -9.75 8.14 -10.89
CA ALA A 88 -9.21 9.50 -11.10
C ALA A 88 -7.81 9.64 -10.52
N ILE A 89 -6.99 10.50 -11.15
CA ILE A 89 -5.64 10.82 -10.68
C ILE A 89 -5.57 12.32 -10.36
N VAL A 90 -5.02 12.63 -9.19
CA VAL A 90 -4.65 14.00 -8.79
C VAL A 90 -3.15 14.01 -8.58
N SER A 91 -2.41 14.85 -9.32
CA SER A 91 -0.95 14.83 -9.30
C SER A 91 -0.35 16.23 -9.30
N THR A 92 0.86 16.36 -8.75
CA THR A 92 1.69 17.55 -8.97
C THR A 92 2.23 17.55 -10.40
N GLY A 93 2.36 18.74 -11.01
CA GLY A 93 2.79 18.86 -12.42
C GLY A 93 4.15 18.21 -12.72
N ALA A 94 5.07 18.24 -11.75
CA ALA A 94 6.41 17.64 -11.88
C ALA A 94 6.39 16.12 -12.13
N ILE A 95 5.42 15.39 -11.55
CA ILE A 95 5.32 13.94 -11.78
C ILE A 95 4.91 13.66 -13.23
N VAL A 96 3.94 14.42 -13.74
CA VAL A 96 3.38 14.20 -15.08
C VAL A 96 4.33 14.69 -16.17
N VAL A 97 4.85 15.92 -16.04
CA VAL A 97 5.67 16.55 -17.08
C VAL A 97 7.13 16.10 -17.00
N ASP A 98 7.77 16.33 -15.86
CA ASP A 98 9.22 16.16 -15.75
C ASP A 98 9.63 14.70 -15.63
N GLN A 99 8.86 13.91 -14.88
CA GLN A 99 9.24 12.53 -14.58
C GLN A 99 8.62 11.51 -15.53
N ASP A 100 7.35 11.64 -15.91
CA ASP A 100 6.72 10.66 -16.78
C ASP A 100 6.87 10.99 -18.27
N PHE A 101 6.43 12.18 -18.68
CA PHE A 101 6.41 12.57 -20.09
C PHE A 101 7.81 12.69 -20.69
N PHE A 102 8.74 13.39 -20.04
CA PHE A 102 10.11 13.51 -20.55
C PHE A 102 10.87 12.19 -20.55
N GLU A 103 10.71 11.35 -19.53
CA GLU A 103 11.28 9.99 -19.53
C GLU A 103 10.72 9.16 -20.70
N GLY A 104 9.43 9.30 -21.00
CA GLY A 104 8.80 8.67 -22.16
C GLY A 104 9.34 9.14 -23.52
N LEU A 105 9.91 10.35 -23.58
CA LEU A 105 10.61 10.88 -24.76
C LEU A 105 12.10 10.49 -24.82
N GLY A 106 12.62 9.82 -23.79
CA GLY A 106 14.01 9.38 -23.70
C GLY A 106 14.97 10.39 -23.05
N PHE A 107 14.45 11.35 -22.28
CA PHE A 107 15.25 12.25 -21.45
C PHE A 107 15.48 11.71 -20.04
#